data_AF-A0A1F3SH54-F1
#
_entry.id   AF-A0A1F3SH54-F1
#
_cell.length_a   1.000
_cell.length_b   1.000
_cell.length_c   1.000
_cell.angle_alpha   90.00
_cell.angle_beta   90.00
_cell.angle_gamma   90.00
#
_symmetry.space_group_name_H-M   'P 1'
#
loop_
_entity.id
_entity.type
_entity.pdbx_description
1 polymer ?
#
loop_
_entity_poly.entity_id
_entity_poly.type
_entity_poly.pdbx_seq_one_letter_code
_entity_poly.pdbx_strand_id
1 'polypeptide(L)'
;MNETSKKRVRWFIYPAFQLKLILINVGLVAMSACFIIYELLKSFKGLEKLGNDVQLPADHIYYVFIDWQLKKVLWSVGIASFVVIMVSALLTLILSHRLAGPIVRVLKHFQNMADTGKVDQEIKFRKSDYFPELPQAINRALAKIRHEKE
;
A
#
# COMPACT_ATOMS: atom_id res chain seq x y z
N MET A 1 -4.94 9.59 -40.93
CA MET A 1 -5.81 9.75 -39.74
C MET A 1 -5.22 8.87 -38.65
N ASN A 2 -4.71 9.47 -37.58
CA ASN A 2 -3.83 8.82 -36.59
C ASN A 2 -4.56 7.80 -35.73
N GLU A 3 -4.15 6.53 -35.77
CA GLU A 3 -4.53 5.54 -34.76
C GLU A 3 -3.83 5.88 -33.43
N THR A 4 -4.61 6.34 -32.46
CA THR A 4 -4.16 6.49 -31.08
C THR A 4 -3.88 5.10 -30.49
N SER A 5 -2.62 4.68 -30.54
CA SER A 5 -2.12 3.52 -29.77
C SER A 5 -2.45 3.70 -28.29
N LYS A 6 -3.53 3.06 -27.83
CA LYS A 6 -3.86 2.95 -26.40
C LYS A 6 -2.70 2.24 -25.71
N LYS A 7 -1.79 2.99 -25.07
CA LYS A 7 -0.76 2.44 -24.17
C LYS A 7 -1.46 1.60 -23.11
N ARG A 8 -1.39 0.27 -23.24
CA ARG A 8 -1.93 -0.66 -22.23
C ARG A 8 -1.13 -0.48 -20.95
N VAL A 9 -1.71 0.21 -19.97
CA VAL A 9 -1.10 0.38 -18.64
C VAL A 9 -1.29 -0.94 -17.89
N ARG A 10 -0.29 -1.80 -17.95
CA ARG A 10 -0.27 -3.05 -17.17
C ARG A 10 0.14 -2.71 -15.74
N TRP A 11 -0.84 -2.44 -14.89
CA TRP A 11 -0.63 -2.09 -13.47
C TRP A 11 0.09 -3.19 -12.68
N PHE A 12 -0.19 -4.45 -13.03
CA PHE A 12 0.51 -5.62 -12.52
C PHE A 12 1.76 -5.94 -13.34
N ILE A 13 2.87 -5.26 -13.02
CA ILE A 13 4.19 -5.57 -13.58
C ILE A 13 4.81 -6.76 -12.83
N TYR A 14 4.56 -6.84 -11.51
CA TYR A 14 5.12 -7.88 -10.64
C TYR A 14 4.11 -8.33 -9.57
N PRO A 15 3.07 -9.10 -9.97
CA PRO A 15 1.90 -9.36 -9.13
C PRO A 15 2.22 -10.06 -7.80
N ALA A 16 3.21 -10.96 -7.78
CA ALA A 16 3.60 -11.65 -6.56
C ALA A 16 4.16 -10.68 -5.49
N PHE A 17 4.93 -9.67 -5.90
CA PHE A 17 5.47 -8.66 -4.97
C PHE A 17 4.38 -7.67 -4.53
N GLN A 18 3.59 -7.19 -5.49
CA GLN A 18 2.53 -6.21 -5.22
C GLN A 18 1.45 -6.79 -4.30
N LEU A 19 1.04 -8.04 -4.52
CA LEU A 19 0.06 -8.71 -3.67
C LEU A 19 0.59 -8.92 -2.26
N LYS A 20 1.86 -9.33 -2.10
CA LYS A 20 2.49 -9.45 -0.78
C LYS A 20 2.50 -8.12 -0.03
N LEU A 21 2.89 -7.02 -0.69
CA LEU A 21 2.88 -5.69 -0.06
C LEU A 21 1.48 -5.24 0.34
N ILE A 22 0.49 -5.43 -0.54
CA ILE A 22 -0.91 -5.09 -0.25
C ILE A 22 -1.42 -5.92 0.93
N LEU A 23 -1.18 -7.22 0.96
CA LEU A 23 -1.62 -8.10 2.05
C LEU A 23 -0.97 -7.71 3.38
N ILE A 24 0.33 -7.42 3.39
CA ILE A 24 1.03 -6.94 4.59
C ILE A 24 0.44 -5.60 5.06
N ASN A 25 0.23 -4.65 4.14
CA ASN A 25 -0.33 -3.34 4.48
C ASN A 25 -1.76 -3.44 5.03
N VAL A 26 -2.64 -4.14 4.31
CA VAL A 26 -4.03 -4.34 4.71
C VAL A 26 -4.09 -5.11 6.03
N GLY A 27 -3.26 -6.15 6.21
CA GLY A 27 -3.17 -6.90 7.46
C GLY A 27 -2.77 -6.03 8.64
N LEU A 28 -1.78 -5.14 8.47
CA LEU A 28 -1.37 -4.19 9.50
C LEU A 28 -2.48 -3.23 9.87
N VAL A 29 -3.15 -2.61 8.87
CA VAL A 29 -4.26 -1.67 9.10
C VAL A 29 -5.44 -2.37 9.77
N ALA A 30 -5.79 -3.59 9.32
CA ALA A 30 -6.86 -4.38 9.92
C ALA A 30 -6.54 -4.76 11.37
N MET A 31 -5.28 -5.14 11.66
CA MET A 31 -4.83 -5.42 13.03
C MET A 31 -4.97 -4.19 13.93
N SER A 32 -4.56 -3.01 13.45
CA SER A 32 -4.75 -1.75 14.17
C SER A 32 -6.23 -1.44 14.41
N ALA A 33 -7.10 -1.66 13.41
CA ALA A 33 -8.54 -1.47 13.55
C ALA A 33 -9.14 -2.42 14.59
N CYS A 34 -8.76 -3.70 14.57
CA CYS A 34 -9.16 -4.69 15.58
C CYS A 34 -8.72 -4.27 16.99
N PHE A 35 -7.49 -3.77 17.13
CA PHE A 35 -6.98 -3.26 18.40
C PHE A 35 -7.81 -2.06 18.91
N ILE A 36 -8.13 -1.10 18.05
CA ILE A 36 -8.99 0.04 18.38
C ILE A 36 -10.38 -0.42 18.83
N ILE A 37 -10.98 -1.37 18.10
CA ILE A 37 -12.31 -1.92 18.44
C ILE A 37 -12.25 -2.64 19.79
N TYR A 38 -11.19 -3.41 20.05
CA TYR A 38 -10.99 -4.08 21.33
C TYR A 38 -10.91 -3.09 22.50
N GLU A 39 -10.07 -2.05 22.38
CA GLU A 39 -9.96 -1.00 23.41
C GLU A 39 -11.27 -0.24 23.60
N LEU A 40 -12.02 0.00 22.52
CA LEU A 40 -13.33 0.63 22.59
C LEU A 40 -14.32 -0.24 23.38
N LEU A 41 -14.45 -1.53 23.03
CA LEU A 41 -15.34 -2.45 23.74
C LEU A 41 -14.97 -2.57 25.23
N LYS A 42 -13.68 -2.62 25.54
CA LYS A 42 -13.16 -2.63 26.91
C LYS A 42 -13.51 -1.35 27.66
N SER A 43 -13.36 -0.19 27.02
CA SER A 43 -13.71 1.11 27.60
C SER A 43 -15.20 1.20 27.94
N PHE A 44 -16.08 0.78 27.03
CA PHE A 44 -17.53 0.79 27.27
C PHE A 44 -17.97 -0.18 28.38
N LYS A 45 -17.36 -1.37 28.48
CA LYS A 45 -17.55 -2.26 29.64
C LYS A 45 -17.14 -1.61 30.96
N GLY A 46 -16.10 -0.77 30.93
CA GLY A 46 -15.69 0.03 32.09
C GLY A 46 -16.77 1.02 32.53
N LEU A 47 -17.46 1.65 31.57
CA LEU A 47 -18.59 2.55 31.85
C LEU A 47 -19.78 1.79 32.45
N GLU A 48 -20.15 0.65 31.89
CA GLU A 48 -21.20 -0.21 32.47
C GLU A 48 -20.89 -0.61 33.91
N LYS A 49 -19.62 -0.96 34.20
CA LYS A 49 -19.17 -1.30 35.54
C LYS A 49 -19.34 -0.13 36.52
N LEU A 50 -19.03 1.10 36.11
CA LEU A 50 -19.23 2.28 36.95
C LEU A 50 -20.71 2.47 37.33
N GLY A 51 -21.64 2.24 36.39
CA GLY A 51 -23.08 2.26 36.69
C GLY A 51 -23.51 1.20 37.71
N ASN A 52 -22.91 0.00 37.62
CA ASN A 52 -23.18 -1.08 38.57
C ASN A 52 -22.60 -0.78 39.96
N ASP A 53 -21.41 -0.17 40.03
CA ASP A 53 -20.75 0.18 41.28
C ASP A 53 -21.54 1.23 42.10
N VAL A 54 -22.31 2.09 41.42
CA VAL A 54 -23.26 3.03 42.06
C VAL A 54 -24.69 2.48 42.17
N GLN A 55 -24.89 1.18 41.92
CA GLN A 55 -26.16 0.46 42.06
C GLN A 55 -27.31 1.05 41.22
N LEU A 56 -27.02 1.52 40.00
CA LEU A 56 -28.09 1.94 39.09
C LEU A 56 -28.98 0.75 38.71
N PRO A 57 -30.30 0.94 38.63
CA PRO A 57 -31.21 -0.06 38.09
C PRO A 57 -30.80 -0.48 36.66
N ALA A 58 -30.97 -1.75 36.31
CA ALA A 58 -30.58 -2.26 35.00
C ALA A 58 -31.35 -1.61 33.82
N ASP A 59 -32.54 -1.07 34.08
CA ASP A 59 -33.38 -0.34 33.14
C ASP A 59 -33.10 1.17 33.12
N HIS A 60 -32.09 1.63 33.87
CA HIS A 60 -31.74 3.04 33.95
C HIS A 60 -31.27 3.60 32.59
N ILE A 61 -31.68 4.84 32.28
CA ILE A 61 -31.39 5.54 31.01
C ILE A 61 -29.88 5.60 30.68
N TYR A 62 -29.03 5.51 31.69
CA TYR A 62 -27.59 5.40 31.55
C TYR A 62 -27.17 4.25 30.64
N TYR A 63 -27.65 3.02 30.89
CA TYR A 63 -27.26 1.85 30.09
C TYR A 63 -27.78 1.94 28.66
N VAL A 64 -29.00 2.48 28.49
CA VAL A 64 -29.58 2.75 27.16
C VAL A 64 -28.71 3.73 26.37
N PHE A 65 -28.25 4.80 27.02
CA PHE A 65 -27.36 5.78 26.40
C PHE A 65 -26.00 5.17 26.03
N ILE A 66 -25.40 4.38 26.92
CA ILE A 66 -24.10 3.72 26.69
C ILE A 66 -24.19 2.75 25.51
N ASP A 67 -25.23 1.92 25.42
CA ASP A 67 -25.43 1.00 24.29
C ASP A 67 -25.66 1.75 22.97
N TRP A 68 -26.50 2.80 22.98
CA TRP A 68 -26.71 3.64 21.80
C TRP A 68 -25.40 4.30 21.33
N GLN A 69 -24.62 4.84 22.27
CA GLN A 69 -23.34 5.46 21.98
C GLN A 69 -22.33 4.45 21.45
N LEU A 70 -22.27 3.24 22.02
CA LEU A 70 -21.38 2.17 21.56
C LEU A 70 -21.67 1.81 20.11
N LYS A 71 -22.94 1.58 19.78
CA LYS A 71 -23.38 1.26 18.41
C LYS A 71 -23.01 2.36 17.42
N LYS A 72 -23.23 3.62 17.79
CA LYS A 72 -22.90 4.78 16.95
C LYS A 72 -21.39 4.89 16.72
N VAL A 73 -20.58 4.73 17.76
CA VAL A 73 -19.12 4.80 17.63
C VAL A 73 -18.58 3.61 16.85
N LEU A 74 -19.05 2.39 17.11
CA LEU A 74 -18.66 1.21 16.33
C LEU A 74 -18.97 1.37 14.84
N TRP A 75 -20.15 1.91 14.51
CA TRP A 75 -20.51 2.20 13.11
C TRP A 75 -19.56 3.23 12.48
N SER A 76 -19.28 4.33 13.19
CA SER A 76 -18.36 5.36 12.72
C SER A 76 -16.94 4.84 12.52
N VAL A 77 -16.43 4.05 13.47
CA VAL A 77 -15.10 3.43 13.39
C VAL A 77 -15.06 2.41 12.26
N GLY A 78 -16.09 1.57 12.10
CA GLY A 78 -16.17 0.59 11.02
C GLY A 78 -16.10 1.23 9.64
N ILE A 79 -16.86 2.32 9.41
CA ILE A 79 -16.79 3.09 8.16
C ILE A 79 -15.39 3.69 7.97
N ALA A 80 -14.84 4.35 8.99
CA ALA A 80 -13.52 4.97 8.91
C ALA A 80 -12.43 3.94 8.60
N SER A 81 -12.43 2.79 9.27
CA SER A 81 -11.50 1.69 9.02
C SER A 81 -11.63 1.14 7.60
N PHE A 82 -12.85 0.98 7.08
CA PHE A 82 -13.06 0.53 5.71
C PHE A 82 -12.48 1.52 4.69
N VAL A 83 -12.73 2.82 4.85
CA VAL A 83 -12.17 3.86 3.97
C VAL A 83 -10.64 3.86 4.03
N VAL A 84 -10.05 3.78 5.24
CA VAL A 84 -8.60 3.77 5.41
C VAL A 84 -7.97 2.55 4.74
N ILE A 85 -8.56 1.35 4.86
CA ILE A 85 -8.09 0.13 4.19
C ILE A 85 -8.12 0.29 2.67
N MET A 86 -9.20 0.84 2.12
CA MET A 86 -9.31 1.07 0.67
C MET A 86 -8.26 2.07 0.17
N VAL A 87 -8.09 3.20 0.86
CA VAL A 87 -7.11 4.21 0.50
C VAL A 87 -5.69 3.67 0.64
N SER A 88 -5.37 2.96 1.73
CA SER A 88 -4.03 2.39 1.96
C SER A 88 -3.68 1.34 0.92
N ALA A 89 -4.63 0.47 0.54
CA ALA A 89 -4.43 -0.53 -0.50
C ALA A 89 -4.16 0.12 -1.87
N LEU A 90 -4.93 1.16 -2.24
CA LEU A 90 -4.73 1.91 -3.48
C LEU A 90 -3.36 2.62 -3.50
N LEU A 91 -2.99 3.29 -2.40
CA LEU A 91 -1.68 3.93 -2.28
C LEU A 91 -0.56 2.89 -2.39
N THR A 92 -0.67 1.76 -1.70
CA THR A 92 0.33 0.67 -1.76
C THR A 92 0.45 0.10 -3.18
N LEU A 93 -0.66 -0.03 -3.91
CA LEU A 93 -0.64 -0.44 -5.31
C LEU A 93 0.09 0.58 -6.19
N ILE A 94 -0.20 1.88 -6.04
CA ILE A 94 0.45 2.95 -6.82
C ILE A 94 1.95 3.00 -6.52
N LEU A 95 2.33 2.96 -5.24
CA LEU A 95 3.73 3.02 -4.84
C LEU A 95 4.50 1.80 -5.32
N SER A 96 3.93 0.59 -5.14
CA SER A 96 4.56 -0.65 -5.60
C SER A 96 4.72 -0.69 -7.12
N HIS A 97 3.79 -0.10 -7.89
CA HIS A 97 3.94 0.03 -9.34
C HIS A 97 5.12 0.95 -9.73
N ARG A 98 5.22 2.12 -9.07
CA ARG A 98 6.32 3.09 -9.27
C ARG A 98 7.68 2.55 -8.82
N LEU A 99 7.70 1.58 -7.92
CA LEU A 99 8.90 0.91 -7.44
C LEU A 99 9.32 -0.25 -8.36
N ALA A 100 8.39 -1.16 -8.70
CA ALA A 100 8.70 -2.37 -9.44
C ALA A 100 8.96 -2.12 -10.93
N GLY A 101 8.28 -1.13 -11.54
CA GLY A 101 8.42 -0.83 -12.96
C GLY A 101 9.86 -0.50 -13.42
N PRO A 102 10.59 0.35 -12.70
CA PRO A 102 12.02 0.62 -12.93
C PRO A 102 12.90 -0.63 -12.82
N ILE A 103 12.73 -1.41 -11.76
CA ILE A 103 13.54 -2.60 -11.49
C ILE A 103 13.36 -3.65 -12.57
N VAL A 104 12.12 -3.89 -13.01
CA VAL A 104 11.82 -4.83 -14.11
C VAL A 104 12.41 -4.34 -15.44
N ARG A 105 12.47 -3.03 -15.68
CA ARG A 105 13.14 -2.48 -16.86
C ARG A 105 14.64 -2.72 -16.84
N VAL A 106 15.29 -2.52 -15.70
CA VAL A 106 16.72 -2.79 -15.52
C VAL A 106 17.03 -4.28 -15.71
N LEU A 107 16.25 -5.16 -15.07
CA LEU A 107 16.42 -6.60 -15.20
C LEU A 107 16.35 -7.06 -16.65
N LYS A 108 15.32 -6.62 -17.39
CA LYS A 108 15.18 -6.93 -18.81
C LYS A 108 16.32 -6.38 -19.65
N HIS A 109 16.82 -5.19 -19.32
CA HIS A 109 17.93 -4.59 -20.03
C HIS A 109 19.20 -5.46 -19.89
N PHE A 110 19.54 -5.88 -18.67
CA PHE A 110 20.69 -6.74 -18.44
C PHE A 110 20.52 -8.15 -19.02
N GLN A 111 19.31 -8.72 -18.99
CA GLN A 111 19.01 -10.00 -19.66
C GLN A 111 19.25 -9.91 -21.17
N ASN A 112 18.72 -8.88 -21.83
CA ASN A 112 18.93 -8.66 -23.25
C ASN A 112 20.43 -8.46 -23.59
N MET A 113 21.18 -7.76 -22.73
CA MET A 113 22.62 -7.60 -22.91
C MET A 113 23.35 -8.94 -22.78
N ALA A 114 22.97 -9.79 -21.83
CA ALA A 114 23.56 -11.11 -21.66
C ALA A 114 23.28 -12.02 -22.87
N ASP A 115 22.07 -11.94 -23.43
CA ASP A 115 21.66 -12.77 -24.57
C ASP A 115 22.29 -12.31 -25.89
N THR A 116 22.39 -10.99 -26.11
CA THR A 116 22.85 -10.42 -27.39
C THR A 116 24.33 -10.03 -27.40
N GLY A 117 24.95 -9.88 -26.21
CA GLY A 117 26.28 -9.32 -26.05
C GLY A 117 26.38 -7.82 -26.37
N LYS A 118 25.26 -7.14 -26.69
CA LYS A 118 25.23 -5.75 -27.13
C LYS A 118 24.53 -4.85 -26.11
N VAL A 119 25.06 -3.63 -25.95
CA VAL A 119 24.42 -2.55 -25.21
C VAL A 119 23.60 -1.74 -26.21
N ASP A 120 22.38 -2.18 -26.51
CA ASP A 120 21.62 -1.60 -27.62
C ASP A 120 20.99 -0.23 -27.30
N GLN A 121 20.68 0.10 -26.03
CA GLN A 121 20.01 1.36 -25.66
C GLN A 121 20.33 1.84 -24.23
N GLU A 122 20.39 3.17 -24.03
CA GLU A 122 20.43 3.75 -22.68
C GLU A 122 19.16 3.42 -21.87
N ILE A 123 19.35 3.04 -20.60
CA ILE A 123 18.25 2.87 -19.66
C ILE A 123 17.63 4.23 -19.36
N LYS A 124 16.29 4.32 -19.38
CA LYS A 124 15.54 5.53 -19.00
C LYS A 124 14.32 5.17 -18.13
N PHE A 125 14.16 5.89 -17.02
CA PHE A 125 13.00 5.80 -16.14
C PHE A 125 12.01 6.94 -16.36
N ARG A 126 10.79 6.79 -15.82
CA ARG A 126 9.78 7.85 -15.81
C ARG A 126 10.11 8.84 -14.69
N LYS A 127 9.73 10.12 -14.85
CA LYS A 127 9.92 11.16 -13.81
C LYS A 127 9.30 10.80 -12.45
N SER A 128 8.24 9.99 -12.47
CA SER A 128 7.55 9.54 -11.27
C SER A 128 8.19 8.29 -10.63
N ASP A 129 9.21 7.68 -11.21
CA ASP A 129 9.77 6.46 -10.64
C ASP A 129 10.62 6.78 -9.40
N TYR A 130 10.72 5.83 -8.46
CA TYR A 130 11.32 6.06 -7.14
C TYR A 130 12.85 6.31 -7.15
N PHE A 131 13.53 5.88 -8.21
CA PHE A 131 14.99 5.91 -8.30
C PHE A 131 15.45 6.65 -9.56
N PRO A 132 15.21 7.97 -9.68
CA PRO A 132 15.52 8.73 -10.88
C PRO A 132 17.01 8.76 -11.25
N GLU A 133 17.90 8.55 -10.29
CA GLU A 133 19.36 8.53 -10.45
C GLU A 133 19.93 7.20 -10.99
N LEU A 134 19.22 6.09 -10.80
CA LEU A 134 19.69 4.76 -11.23
C LEU A 134 20.02 4.67 -12.73
N PRO A 135 19.18 5.18 -13.66
CA PRO A 135 19.51 5.14 -15.08
C PRO A 135 20.82 5.84 -15.42
N GLN A 136 21.08 6.99 -14.80
CA GLN A 136 22.30 7.75 -15.04
C GLN A 136 23.54 6.98 -14.55
N ALA A 137 23.47 6.40 -13.34
CA ALA A 137 24.55 5.60 -12.79
C ALA A 137 24.85 4.37 -13.66
N ILE A 138 23.80 3.65 -14.08
CA ILE A 138 23.95 2.44 -14.92
C ILE A 138 24.51 2.81 -16.30
N ASN A 139 23.95 3.80 -16.98
CA ASN A 139 24.41 4.21 -18.31
C ASN A 139 25.87 4.66 -18.29
N ARG A 140 26.30 5.37 -17.24
CA ARG A 140 27.71 5.78 -17.06
C ARG A 140 28.64 4.58 -16.91
N ALA A 141 28.24 3.57 -16.13
CA ALA A 141 29.02 2.35 -15.97
C ALA A 141 29.12 1.56 -17.29
N LEU A 142 28.01 1.41 -18.01
CA LEU A 142 27.97 0.74 -19.31
C LEU A 142 28.83 1.44 -20.37
N ALA A 143 28.81 2.78 -20.40
CA ALA A 143 29.64 3.56 -21.31
C ALA A 143 31.13 3.32 -21.07
N LYS A 144 31.56 3.24 -19.80
CA LYS A 144 32.97 2.96 -19.47
C LYS A 144 33.41 1.57 -19.93
N ILE A 145 32.58 0.54 -19.68
CA ILE A 145 32.88 -0.84 -20.10
C ILE A 145 32.94 -0.97 -21.63
N ARG A 146 32.11 -0.20 -22.36
CA ARG A 146 32.15 -0.18 -23.82
C ARG A 146 33.46 0.42 -24.35
N HIS A 147 33.96 1.50 -23.73
CA HIS A 147 35.22 2.13 -24.12
C HIS A 147 36.47 1.31 -23.77
N GLU A 148 36.44 0.42 -22.77
CA GLU A 148 37.55 -0.49 -22.45
C GLU A 148 37.66 -1.68 -23.43
N LYS A 149 36.67 -1.89 -24.31
CA LYS A 149 36.65 -2.97 -25.30
C LYS A 149 36.98 -2.53 -26.74
N GLU A 150 37.10 -1.23 -26.99
CA GLU A 150 37.57 -0.62 -28.26
C GLU A 150 39.09 -0.41 -28.21
#